data_AF-A0AAV7NZY9-F1
#
_entry.id   AF-A0AAV7NZY9-F1
#
_cell.length_a   1.000
_cell.length_b   1.000
_cell.length_c   1.000
_cell.angle_alpha   90.00
_cell.angle_beta   90.00
_cell.angle_gamma   90.00
#
_symmetry.space_group_name_H-M   'P 1'
#
loop_
_entity.id
_entity.type
_entity.pdbx_description
1 polymer ?
#
loop_
_entity_poly.entity_id
_entity_poly.type
_entity_poly.pdbx_seq_one_letter_code
_entity_poly.pdbx_strand_id
1 'polypeptide(L)'
;MATAPSEESQDQGRGTLNEAHGRTRRVIERTFGLLKARFRCVHMTGGSLFYSPKKVCQIIVACCMLHNLALRRQVPFLQEDGPDGGVVSAVEPVDSDEDEAEEEDMQNRESVIQQYFQ
;
A
#
# COMPACT_ATOMS: atom_id res chain seq x y z
N MET A 1 30.19 -35.14 -21.10
CA MET A 1 29.05 -35.53 -20.26
C MET A 1 29.33 -34.99 -18.86
N ALA A 2 28.80 -33.82 -18.54
CA ALA A 2 28.67 -33.25 -17.19
C ALA A 2 27.79 -32.01 -17.34
N THR A 3 26.52 -32.16 -16.95
CA THR A 3 25.48 -31.14 -16.89
C THR A 3 25.80 -30.14 -15.79
N ALA A 4 25.75 -28.84 -16.11
CA ALA A 4 25.84 -27.75 -15.15
C ALA A 4 24.48 -27.57 -14.44
N PRO A 5 24.42 -27.61 -13.10
CA PRO A 5 23.22 -27.22 -12.37
C PRO A 5 23.52 -25.90 -11.63
N SER A 6 23.25 -24.75 -12.23
CA SER A 6 23.46 -23.47 -11.54
C SER A 6 22.58 -22.30 -11.99
N GLU A 7 21.46 -22.53 -12.69
CA GLU A 7 20.57 -21.43 -13.12
C GLU A 7 19.16 -21.46 -12.48
N GLU A 8 18.69 -22.59 -11.95
CA GLU A 8 17.32 -22.69 -11.40
C GLU A 8 17.13 -22.02 -10.03
N SER A 9 18.21 -21.84 -9.23
CA SER A 9 18.09 -21.28 -7.88
C SER A 9 17.95 -19.76 -7.82
N GLN A 10 18.29 -19.02 -8.89
CA GLN A 10 18.16 -17.55 -8.91
C GLN A 10 16.78 -17.07 -9.37
N ASP A 11 16.05 -17.88 -10.15
CA ASP A 11 14.75 -17.49 -10.71
C ASP A 11 13.60 -17.61 -9.69
N GLN A 12 13.64 -18.63 -8.83
CA GLN A 12 12.66 -18.82 -7.75
C GLN A 12 12.70 -17.69 -6.70
N GLY A 13 13.90 -17.24 -6.32
CA GLY A 13 14.07 -16.08 -5.41
C GLY A 13 13.65 -14.75 -6.04
N ARG A 14 13.73 -14.64 -7.38
CA ARG A 14 13.24 -13.46 -8.12
C ARG A 14 11.71 -13.44 -8.24
N GLY A 15 11.10 -14.60 -8.48
CA GLY A 15 9.63 -14.75 -8.54
C GLY A 15 8.96 -14.35 -7.23
N THR A 16 9.45 -14.87 -6.11
CA THR A 16 8.94 -14.56 -4.75
C THR A 16 9.11 -13.09 -4.37
N LEU A 17 10.29 -12.50 -4.63
CA LEU A 17 10.52 -11.06 -4.39
C LEU A 17 9.61 -10.19 -5.26
N ASN A 18 9.41 -10.55 -6.54
CA ASN A 18 8.54 -9.81 -7.44
C ASN A 18 7.07 -9.89 -7.03
N GLU A 19 6.64 -11.05 -6.52
CA GLU A 19 5.30 -11.21 -5.95
C GLU A 19 5.10 -10.38 -4.67
N ALA A 20 6.01 -10.47 -3.71
CA ALA A 20 5.97 -9.67 -2.48
C ALA A 20 5.99 -8.16 -2.77
N HIS A 21 6.84 -7.74 -3.71
CA HIS A 21 6.90 -6.37 -4.18
C HIS A 21 5.59 -5.95 -4.88
N GLY A 22 5.01 -6.82 -5.70
CA GLY A 22 3.73 -6.62 -6.36
C GLY A 22 2.56 -6.49 -5.38
N ARG A 23 2.53 -7.29 -4.30
CA ARG A 23 1.54 -7.18 -3.21
C ARG A 23 1.65 -5.84 -2.50
N THR A 24 2.86 -5.49 -2.05
CA THR A 24 3.14 -4.21 -1.39
C THR A 24 2.72 -3.03 -2.27
N ARG A 25 3.03 -3.08 -3.56
CA ARG A 25 2.65 -2.03 -4.53
C ARG A 25 1.14 -1.88 -4.64
N ARG A 26 0.39 -2.99 -4.74
CA ARG A 26 -1.08 -2.97 -4.81
C ARG A 26 -1.69 -2.29 -3.59
N VAL A 27 -1.22 -2.62 -2.39
CA VAL A 27 -1.69 -2.01 -1.13
C VAL A 27 -1.40 -0.51 -1.12
N ILE A 28 -0.19 -0.09 -1.50
CA ILE A 28 0.20 1.32 -1.53
C ILE A 28 -0.59 2.11 -2.57
N GLU A 29 -0.74 1.59 -3.79
CA GLU A 29 -1.51 2.23 -4.86
C GLU A 29 -2.98 2.41 -4.45
N ARG A 30 -3.59 1.39 -3.87
CA ARG A 30 -4.96 1.46 -3.32
C ARG A 30 -5.07 2.52 -2.23
N THR A 31 -4.12 2.54 -1.29
CA THR A 31 -4.10 3.53 -0.19
C THR A 31 -4.01 4.95 -0.73
N PHE A 32 -3.16 5.21 -1.73
CA PHE A 32 -3.08 6.52 -2.36
C PHE A 32 -4.34 6.89 -3.15
N GLY A 33 -5.01 5.93 -3.78
CA GLY A 33 -6.31 6.13 -4.40
C GLY A 33 -7.36 6.62 -3.39
N LEU A 34 -7.48 5.93 -2.26
CA LEU A 34 -8.42 6.29 -1.18
C LEU A 34 -8.09 7.65 -0.56
N LEU A 35 -6.81 7.94 -0.33
CA LEU A 35 -6.38 9.23 0.22
C LEU A 35 -6.72 10.39 -0.73
N LYS A 36 -6.47 10.24 -2.03
CA LYS A 36 -6.83 11.25 -3.04
C LYS A 36 -8.34 11.44 -3.15
N ALA A 37 -9.10 10.36 -3.08
CA ALA A 37 -10.55 10.43 -3.14
C ALA A 37 -11.15 11.09 -1.87
N ARG A 38 -10.54 10.90 -0.70
CA ARG A 38 -11.00 11.47 0.59
C ARG A 38 -10.55 12.90 0.81
N PHE A 39 -9.35 13.23 0.39
CA PHE A 39 -8.75 14.53 0.62
C PHE A 39 -8.50 15.22 -0.71
N ARG A 40 -9.44 16.10 -1.10
CA ARG A 40 -9.34 16.85 -2.35
C ARG A 40 -8.03 17.64 -2.48
N CYS A 41 -7.43 18.05 -1.36
CA CYS A 41 -6.12 18.73 -1.31
C CYS A 41 -4.94 17.86 -1.78
N VAL A 42 -5.09 16.53 -1.83
CA VAL A 42 -4.10 15.59 -2.38
C VAL A 42 -4.43 15.27 -3.85
N HIS A 43 -5.66 15.49 -4.28
CA HIS A 43 -6.11 15.26 -5.64
C HIS A 43 -5.76 16.44 -6.56
N MET A 44 -5.38 16.15 -7.81
CA MET A 44 -4.98 17.19 -8.76
C MET A 44 -6.09 18.20 -9.07
N THR A 45 -7.36 17.81 -8.95
CA THR A 45 -8.51 18.73 -9.17
C THR A 45 -8.77 19.67 -7.99
N GLY A 46 -8.26 19.37 -6.78
CA GLY A 46 -8.35 20.27 -5.63
C GLY A 46 -7.22 21.29 -5.55
N GLY A 47 -6.36 21.33 -6.57
CA GLY A 47 -5.16 22.15 -6.64
C GLY A 47 -3.91 21.31 -6.35
N SER A 48 -2.88 21.45 -7.19
CA SER A 48 -1.54 20.93 -6.86
C SER A 48 -1.08 21.54 -5.53
N LEU A 49 -0.47 20.75 -4.65
CA LEU A 49 0.07 21.26 -3.38
C LEU A 49 1.26 22.19 -3.67
N PHE A 50 1.00 23.48 -3.86
CA PHE A 50 2.01 24.53 -4.07
C PHE A 50 2.73 24.91 -2.77
N TYR A 51 3.28 23.91 -2.08
CA TYR A 51 4.03 24.07 -0.85
C TYR A 51 5.44 23.52 -1.01
N SER A 52 6.33 23.91 -0.09
CA SER A 52 7.65 23.28 -0.03
C SER A 52 7.52 21.77 0.22
N PRO A 53 8.46 20.93 -0.25
CA PRO A 53 8.37 19.48 -0.07
C PRO A 53 8.16 19.07 1.40
N LYS A 54 8.81 19.76 2.33
CA LYS A 54 8.64 19.56 3.78
C LYS A 54 7.19 19.76 4.23
N LYS A 55 6.52 20.80 3.72
CA LYS A 55 5.12 21.09 4.02
C LYS A 55 4.17 20.08 3.37
N VAL A 56 4.46 19.66 2.15
CA VAL A 56 3.70 18.58 1.48
C VAL A 56 3.76 17.29 2.31
N CYS A 57 4.95 16.88 2.77
CA CYS A 57 5.08 15.71 3.65
C CYS A 57 4.23 15.82 4.92
N GLN A 58 4.21 17.00 5.57
CA GLN A 58 3.36 17.25 6.75
C GLN A 58 1.87 17.08 6.44
N ILE A 59 1.42 17.59 5.28
CA ILE A 59 0.03 17.46 4.84
C ILE A 59 -0.32 15.99 4.59
N ILE A 60 0.53 15.25 3.89
CA ILE A 60 0.31 13.82 3.62
C ILE A 60 0.23 13.02 4.93
N VAL A 61 1.14 13.27 5.88
CA VAL A 61 1.10 12.60 7.19
C VAL A 61 -0.20 12.91 7.93
N ALA A 62 -0.65 14.16 7.93
CA ALA A 62 -1.94 14.53 8.53
C ALA A 62 -3.12 13.81 7.85
N CYS A 63 -3.12 13.72 6.51
CA CYS A 63 -4.12 12.95 5.77
C CYS A 63 -4.13 11.47 6.17
N CYS A 64 -2.97 10.83 6.31
CA CYS A 64 -2.88 9.43 6.78
C CYS A 64 -3.43 9.27 8.21
N MET A 65 -3.07 10.17 9.13
CA MET A 65 -3.59 10.13 10.51
C MET A 65 -5.12 10.28 10.55
N LEU A 66 -5.66 11.22 9.77
CA LEU A 66 -7.10 11.46 9.67
C LEU A 66 -7.82 10.29 9.01
N HIS A 67 -7.23 9.68 7.98
CA HIS A 67 -7.75 8.47 7.34
C HIS A 67 -7.85 7.33 8.34
N ASN A 68 -6.78 7.06 9.09
CA ASN A 68 -6.75 6.00 10.09
C ASN A 68 -7.77 6.25 11.21
N LEU A 69 -7.92 7.52 11.64
CA LEU A 69 -8.95 7.89 12.61
C LEU A 69 -10.36 7.65 12.06
N ALA A 70 -10.60 8.01 10.80
CA ALA A 70 -11.87 7.79 10.14
C ALA A 70 -12.22 6.30 10.03
N LEU A 71 -11.26 5.44 9.68
CA LEU A 71 -11.44 3.98 9.66
C LEU A 71 -11.84 3.47 11.05
N ARG A 72 -11.12 3.85 12.10
CA ARG A 72 -11.43 3.46 13.49
C ARG A 72 -12.80 3.93 13.98
N ARG A 73 -13.26 5.05 13.46
CA ARG A 73 -14.55 5.66 13.81
C ARG A 73 -15.68 5.26 12.85
N GLN A 74 -15.40 4.36 11.89
CA GLN A 74 -16.33 3.95 10.84
C GLN A 74 -17.00 5.15 10.14
N VAL A 75 -16.22 6.23 9.95
CA VAL A 75 -16.75 7.42 9.27
C VAL A 75 -16.88 7.08 7.79
N PRO A 76 -18.12 7.08 7.25
CA PRO A 76 -18.36 6.67 5.89
C PRO A 76 -17.52 7.50 4.93
N PHE A 77 -16.93 6.82 3.96
CA PHE A 77 -16.23 7.46 2.87
C PHE A 77 -17.28 7.95 1.87
N LEU A 78 -17.46 9.27 1.76
CA LEU A 78 -18.36 9.89 0.79
C LEU A 78 -17.56 10.17 -0.48
N GLN A 79 -17.76 9.38 -1.52
CA GLN A 79 -17.22 9.68 -2.84
C GLN A 79 -18.20 10.60 -3.57
N GLU A 80 -17.73 11.77 -4.00
CA GLU A 80 -18.52 12.70 -4.82
C GLU A 80 -18.39 12.28 -6.29
N ASP A 81 -19.29 11.42 -6.76
CA ASP A 81 -19.31 10.97 -8.15
C ASP A 81 -20.07 11.98 -9.03
N GLY A 82 -19.44 13.09 -9.39
CA GLY A 82 -19.96 13.96 -10.44
C GLY A 82 -19.37 15.38 -10.49
N PRO A 83 -19.48 16.07 -11.63
CA PRO A 83 -19.09 17.47 -11.76
C PRO A 83 -19.96 18.43 -10.91
N ASP A 84 -21.04 17.94 -10.30
CA ASP A 84 -22.02 18.72 -9.54
C ASP A 84 -22.31 18.17 -8.11
N GLY A 85 -21.36 17.45 -7.51
CA GLY A 85 -21.33 17.16 -6.07
C GLY A 85 -22.60 16.61 -5.41
N GLY A 86 -23.35 15.75 -6.11
CA GLY A 86 -24.73 15.39 -5.72
C GLY A 86 -24.96 13.94 -5.29
N VAL A 87 -24.00 13.03 -5.45
CA VAL A 87 -24.19 11.61 -5.08
C VAL A 87 -23.03 11.16 -4.23
N VAL A 88 -23.34 10.88 -2.95
CA VAL A 88 -22.42 10.28 -1.99
C VAL A 88 -22.65 8.77 -1.98
N SER A 89 -21.68 7.99 -2.42
CA SER A 89 -21.72 6.52 -2.27
C SER A 89 -20.76 6.12 -1.15
N ALA A 90 -21.27 5.35 -0.18
CA ALA A 90 -20.45 4.79 0.90
C ALA A 90 -19.64 3.62 0.34
N VAL A 91 -18.33 3.80 0.17
CA VAL A 91 -17.44 2.71 -0.25
C VAL A 91 -17.03 1.94 1.01
N GLU A 92 -17.56 0.73 1.15
CA GLU A 92 -17.12 -0.23 2.18
C GLU A 92 -15.64 -0.62 1.93
N PRO A 93 -14.79 -0.65 2.97
CA PRO A 93 -13.46 -1.19 2.82
C PRO A 93 -13.55 -2.69 2.49
N VAL A 94 -13.19 -3.05 1.26
CA VAL A 94 -13.01 -4.46 0.86
C VAL A 94 -11.77 -5.00 1.59
N ASP A 95 -11.99 -5.61 2.75
CA ASP A 95 -11.01 -6.43 3.46
C ASP A 95 -11.06 -7.84 2.86
N SER A 96 -10.12 -8.17 1.97
CA SER A 96 -9.96 -9.53 1.41
C SER A 96 -8.56 -9.69 0.82
N ASP A 97 -7.54 -9.79 1.66
CA ASP A 97 -6.37 -10.58 1.37
C ASP A 97 -6.14 -11.39 2.66
N GLU A 98 -6.68 -12.62 2.72
CA GLU A 98 -6.47 -13.52 3.85
C GLU A 98 -5.00 -13.95 3.88
N ASP A 99 -4.28 -13.54 4.92
CA ASP A 99 -2.83 -13.73 5.10
C ASP A 99 -2.50 -15.15 5.62
N GLU A 100 -2.45 -16.14 4.72
CA GLU A 100 -1.86 -17.46 5.04
C GLU A 100 -0.33 -17.50 4.86
N ALA A 101 0.26 -16.48 4.22
CA ALA A 101 1.67 -16.48 3.81
C ALA A 101 2.64 -15.76 4.79
N GLU A 102 2.16 -15.18 5.90
CA GLU A 102 2.99 -14.33 6.77
C GLU A 102 3.90 -15.13 7.74
N GLU A 103 3.47 -16.30 8.22
CA GLU A 103 4.25 -17.05 9.22
C GLU A 103 5.51 -17.71 8.66
N GLU A 104 5.44 -18.27 7.45
CA GLU A 104 6.60 -18.89 6.79
C GLU A 104 7.65 -17.84 6.41
N ASP A 105 7.23 -16.67 5.92
CA ASP A 105 8.15 -15.61 5.50
C ASP A 105 8.87 -14.97 6.69
N MET A 106 8.18 -14.85 7.84
CA MET A 106 8.76 -14.37 9.09
C MET A 106 9.81 -15.35 9.65
N GLN A 107 9.53 -16.66 9.65
CA GLN A 107 10.47 -17.69 10.09
C GLN A 107 11.69 -17.78 9.16
N ASN A 108 11.46 -17.68 7.85
CA ASN A 108 12.54 -17.71 6.87
C ASN A 108 13.47 -16.49 7.02
N ARG A 109 12.89 -15.31 7.30
CA ARG A 109 13.65 -14.09 7.58
C ARG A 109 14.44 -14.17 8.89
N GLU A 110 13.86 -14.68 9.97
CA GLU A 110 14.55 -14.85 11.26
C GLU A 110 15.72 -15.84 11.15
N SER A 111 15.52 -16.94 10.41
CA SER A 111 16.56 -17.95 10.16
C SER A 111 17.79 -17.36 9.45
N VAL A 112 17.58 -16.55 8.40
CA VAL A 112 18.68 -15.88 7.67
C VAL A 112 19.41 -14.88 8.55
N ILE A 113 18.70 -14.14 9.41
CA ILE A 113 19.32 -13.18 10.33
C ILE A 113 20.21 -13.90 11.34
N GLN A 114 19.74 -14.98 11.95
CA GLN A 114 20.52 -15.76 12.91
C GLN A 114 21.74 -16.46 12.28
N GLN A 115 21.63 -16.88 11.02
CA GLN A 115 22.72 -17.57 10.33
C GLN A 115 23.87 -16.65 9.93
N TYR A 116 23.59 -15.39 9.58
CA TYR A 116 24.59 -14.49 8.97
C TYR A 116 25.07 -13.35 9.89
N PHE A 117 24.33 -13.01 10.95
CA PHE A 117 24.62 -11.82 11.76
C PHE A 117 24.75 -12.12 13.27
N GLN A 118 25.58 -13.12 13.62
CA GLN A 118 25.97 -13.39 15.02
C GLN A 118 26.72 -12.22 15.66
#